data_AF-A0A1I3C1Y9-F1
#
_entry.id   AF-A0A1I3C1Y9-F1
#
_cell.length_a   1.000
_cell.length_b   1.000
_cell.length_c   1.000
_cell.angle_alpha   90.00
_cell.angle_beta   90.00
_cell.angle_gamma   90.00
#
_symmetry.space_group_name_H-M   'P 1'
#
loop_
_entity.id
_entity.type
_entity.pdbx_description
1 polymer ?
#
loop_
_entity_poly.entity_id
_entity_poly.type
_entity_poly.pdbx_seq_one_letter_code
_entity_poly.pdbx_strand_id
1 'polypeptide(L)'
;MSKGMSEPLKSAQKRYESENRERRNYLKQRTSARSFIRNKAEKEDLEELREMINEREKMLEEYEALKNFVEDDLSEKELGSNLTGFDISAILKGKTVSCYTKDFAKTIVEIKLASENDDEKNNNVIDSYIVDSVGKEMQVSYLKAKK
;
A
#
# COMPACT_ATOMS: atom_id res chain seq x y z
N MET A 1 19.94 -8.05 -27.79
CA MET A 1 20.98 -7.00 -27.66
C MET A 1 21.07 -6.28 -28.99
N SER A 2 20.90 -4.95 -29.01
CA SER A 2 20.93 -4.16 -30.24
C SER A 2 22.37 -4.06 -30.78
N LYS A 3 22.62 -4.59 -31.99
CA LYS A 3 23.90 -4.47 -32.69
C LYS A 3 24.05 -3.00 -33.14
N GLY A 4 24.98 -2.26 -32.52
CA GLY A 4 25.33 -0.89 -32.96
C GLY A 4 25.70 0.10 -31.83
N MET A 5 25.46 -0.21 -30.56
CA MET A 5 25.77 0.73 -29.47
C MET A 5 27.24 0.66 -29.01
N SER A 6 27.87 1.82 -28.86
CA SER A 6 29.21 2.00 -28.25
C SER A 6 29.21 1.55 -26.78
N GLU A 7 30.35 1.07 -26.26
CA GLU A 7 30.47 0.54 -24.89
C GLU A 7 30.03 1.51 -23.78
N PRO A 8 30.33 2.82 -23.84
CA PRO A 8 29.83 3.80 -22.89
C PRO A 8 28.30 3.96 -22.93
N LEU A 9 27.68 3.83 -24.12
CA LEU A 9 26.23 3.89 -24.27
C LEU A 9 25.56 2.64 -23.71
N LYS A 10 26.19 1.46 -23.89
CA LYS A 10 25.73 0.20 -23.29
C LYS A 10 25.78 0.23 -21.76
N SER A 11 26.84 0.80 -21.18
CA SER A 11 26.97 0.90 -19.72
C SER A 11 26.00 1.94 -19.14
N ALA A 12 25.83 3.08 -19.80
CA ALA A 12 24.83 4.10 -19.43
C ALA A 12 23.40 3.53 -19.52
N GLN A 13 23.08 2.81 -20.60
CA GLN A 13 21.79 2.15 -20.75
C GLN A 13 21.56 1.11 -19.65
N LYS A 14 22.56 0.25 -19.35
CA LYS A 14 22.45 -0.71 -18.24
C LYS A 14 22.18 -0.04 -16.89
N ARG A 15 22.82 1.09 -16.60
CA ARG A 15 22.60 1.85 -15.35
C ARG A 15 21.18 2.42 -15.29
N TYR A 16 20.75 3.09 -16.35
CA TYR A 16 19.38 3.59 -16.46
C TYR A 16 18.34 2.46 -16.32
N GLU A 17 18.62 1.33 -16.96
CA GLU A 17 17.79 0.13 -16.90
C GLU A 17 17.73 -0.47 -15.48
N SER A 18 18.84 -0.51 -14.74
CA SER A 18 18.85 -0.97 -13.36
C SER A 18 18.08 -0.03 -12.43
N GLU A 19 18.25 1.28 -12.58
CA GLU A 19 17.55 2.29 -11.77
C GLU A 19 16.04 2.29 -12.04
N ASN A 20 15.62 1.96 -13.26
CA ASN A 20 14.21 1.94 -13.67
C ASN A 20 13.62 0.51 -13.74
N ARG A 21 14.25 -0.46 -13.06
CA ARG A 21 13.88 -1.88 -13.18
C ARG A 21 12.42 -2.13 -12.79
N GLU A 22 11.96 -1.58 -11.67
CA GLU A 22 10.60 -1.76 -11.17
C GLU A 22 9.56 -1.19 -12.14
N ARG A 23 9.75 0.07 -12.57
CA ARG A 23 8.88 0.72 -13.54
C ARG A 23 8.80 -0.06 -14.85
N ARG A 24 9.93 -0.56 -15.37
CA ARG A 24 9.95 -1.38 -16.60
C ARG A 24 9.25 -2.72 -16.41
N ASN A 25 9.47 -3.39 -15.28
CA ASN A 25 8.80 -4.65 -14.96
C ASN A 25 7.27 -4.45 -14.90
N TYR A 26 6.82 -3.39 -14.21
CA TYR A 26 5.41 -3.01 -14.17
C TYR A 26 4.82 -2.81 -15.57
N LEU A 27 5.49 -2.04 -16.44
CA LEU A 27 5.02 -1.80 -17.81
C LEU A 27 4.99 -3.08 -18.66
N LYS A 28 5.99 -3.96 -18.50
CA LYS A 28 6.05 -5.26 -19.19
C LYS A 28 4.89 -6.15 -18.77
N GLN A 29 4.63 -6.27 -17.47
CA GLN A 29 3.52 -7.04 -16.92
C GLN A 29 2.17 -6.49 -17.42
N ARG A 30 1.97 -5.17 -17.31
CA ARG A 30 0.76 -4.49 -17.80
C ARG A 30 0.51 -4.73 -19.29
N THR A 31 1.55 -4.64 -20.11
CA THR A 31 1.44 -4.86 -21.57
C THR A 31 1.13 -6.32 -21.88
N SER A 32 1.77 -7.25 -21.17
CA SER A 32 1.54 -8.68 -21.36
C SER A 32 0.12 -9.08 -20.96
N ALA A 33 -0.36 -8.61 -19.81
CA ALA A 33 -1.73 -8.84 -19.34
C ALA A 33 -2.77 -8.30 -20.33
N ARG A 34 -2.58 -7.06 -20.81
CA ARG A 34 -3.45 -6.48 -21.85
C ARG A 34 -3.50 -7.33 -23.11
N SER A 35 -2.35 -7.81 -23.57
CA SER A 35 -2.27 -8.65 -24.77
C SER A 35 -2.94 -10.00 -24.56
N PHE A 36 -2.76 -10.61 -23.38
CA PHE A 36 -3.42 -11.86 -23.01
C PHE A 36 -4.95 -11.70 -23.04
N ILE A 37 -5.48 -10.75 -22.27
CA ILE A 37 -6.93 -10.47 -22.20
C ILE A 37 -7.52 -10.17 -23.58
N ARG A 38 -6.81 -9.39 -24.42
CA ARG A 38 -7.34 -8.96 -25.72
C ARG A 38 -7.29 -10.07 -26.78
N ASN A 39 -6.24 -10.88 -26.79
CA ASN A 39 -5.92 -11.70 -27.96
C ASN A 39 -5.78 -13.20 -27.67
N LYS A 40 -5.69 -13.62 -26.40
CA LYS A 40 -5.36 -15.01 -26.03
C LYS A 40 -6.31 -15.65 -25.04
N ALA A 41 -6.89 -14.86 -24.12
CA ALA A 41 -7.74 -15.37 -23.07
C ALA A 41 -8.99 -16.03 -23.65
N GLU A 42 -9.29 -17.22 -23.19
CA GLU A 42 -10.54 -17.92 -23.48
C GLU A 42 -11.66 -17.45 -22.54
N LYS A 43 -12.87 -17.94 -22.77
CA LYS A 43 -14.04 -17.50 -21.99
C LYS A 43 -13.86 -17.76 -20.48
N GLU A 44 -13.35 -18.94 -20.13
CA GLU A 44 -13.08 -19.33 -18.75
C GLU A 44 -12.03 -18.43 -18.10
N ASP A 45 -10.92 -18.15 -18.80
CA ASP A 45 -9.90 -17.19 -18.32
C ASP A 45 -10.51 -15.80 -18.06
N LEU A 46 -11.38 -15.32 -18.94
CA LEU A 46 -12.01 -14.01 -18.79
C LEU A 46 -12.99 -13.96 -17.62
N GLU A 47 -13.66 -15.07 -17.31
CA GLU A 47 -14.54 -15.18 -16.14
C GLU A 47 -13.72 -15.18 -14.85
N GLU A 48 -12.67 -16.00 -14.76
CA GLU A 48 -11.75 -16.04 -13.61
C GLU A 48 -11.09 -14.67 -13.38
N LEU A 49 -10.62 -14.02 -14.45
CA LEU A 49 -10.02 -12.69 -14.37
C LEU A 49 -11.01 -11.63 -13.86
N ARG A 50 -12.31 -11.73 -14.19
CA ARG A 50 -13.32 -10.81 -13.67
C ARG A 50 -13.54 -11.01 -12.18
N GLU A 51 -13.57 -12.26 -11.71
CA GLU A 51 -13.68 -12.56 -10.28
C GLU A 51 -12.49 -11.96 -9.51
N MET A 52 -11.26 -12.19 -9.99
CA MET A 52 -10.05 -11.60 -9.40
C MET A 52 -10.09 -10.06 -9.40
N ILE A 53 -10.59 -9.43 -10.47
CA ILE A 53 -10.72 -7.97 -10.54
C ILE A 53 -11.73 -7.47 -9.51
N ASN A 54 -12.90 -8.08 -9.44
CA ASN A 54 -13.96 -7.70 -8.50
C ASN A 54 -13.48 -7.81 -7.04
N GLU A 55 -12.79 -8.91 -6.70
CA GLU A 55 -12.19 -9.07 -5.38
C GLU A 55 -11.17 -7.97 -5.09
N ARG A 56 -10.32 -7.63 -6.07
CA ARG A 56 -9.31 -6.58 -5.90
C ARG A 56 -9.93 -5.19 -5.74
N GLU A 57 -10.97 -4.88 -6.51
CA GLU A 57 -11.69 -3.60 -6.44
C GLU A 57 -12.40 -3.45 -5.09
N LYS A 58 -13.14 -4.48 -4.66
CA LYS A 58 -13.81 -4.48 -3.35
C LYS A 58 -12.82 -4.25 -2.22
N MET A 59 -11.68 -4.94 -2.25
CA MET A 59 -10.61 -4.72 -1.28
C MET A 59 -10.13 -3.27 -1.29
N LEU A 60 -9.88 -2.68 -2.48
CA LEU A 60 -9.45 -1.28 -2.60
C LEU A 60 -10.48 -0.29 -2.03
N GLU A 61 -11.76 -0.50 -2.28
CA GLU A 61 -12.84 0.34 -1.73
C GLU A 61 -12.89 0.26 -0.20
N GLU A 62 -12.83 -0.94 0.38
CA GLU A 62 -12.80 -1.13 1.83
C GLU A 62 -11.56 -0.46 2.48
N TYR A 63 -10.43 -0.43 1.76
CA TYR A 63 -9.23 0.26 2.24
C TYR A 63 -9.33 1.78 2.14
N GLU A 64 -9.92 2.32 1.08
CA GLU A 64 -10.19 3.76 0.99
C GLU A 64 -11.15 4.18 2.11
N ALA A 65 -12.15 3.37 2.40
CA ALA A 65 -13.06 3.60 3.53
C ALA A 65 -12.31 3.61 4.88
N LEU A 66 -11.42 2.63 5.14
CA LEU A 66 -10.59 2.62 6.35
C LEU A 66 -9.69 3.86 6.42
N LYS A 67 -9.02 4.22 5.31
CA LYS A 67 -8.13 5.39 5.27
C LYS A 67 -8.89 6.66 5.62
N ASN A 68 -10.06 6.86 5.00
CA ASN A 68 -10.91 8.02 5.23
C ASN A 68 -11.42 8.05 6.68
N PHE A 69 -11.86 6.91 7.22
CA PHE A 69 -12.27 6.79 8.61
C PHE A 69 -11.17 7.24 9.59
N VAL A 70 -9.93 6.80 9.38
CA VAL A 70 -8.80 7.19 10.24
C VAL A 70 -8.45 8.68 10.06
N GLU A 71 -8.55 9.21 8.84
CA GLU A 71 -8.34 10.65 8.55
C GLU A 71 -9.42 11.54 9.19
N ASP A 72 -10.67 11.10 9.20
CA ASP A 72 -11.79 11.79 9.85
C ASP A 72 -11.59 11.80 11.37
N ASP A 73 -11.28 10.65 11.99
CA ASP A 73 -11.00 10.54 13.44
C ASP A 73 -9.79 11.40 13.86
N LEU A 74 -8.73 11.44 13.04
CA LEU A 74 -7.58 12.33 13.25
C LEU A 74 -7.99 13.80 13.29
N SER A 75 -8.89 14.19 12.38
CA SER A 75 -9.36 15.57 12.26
C SER A 75 -10.25 15.95 13.44
N GLU A 76 -11.16 15.07 13.85
CA GLU A 76 -12.03 15.26 15.02
C GLU A 76 -11.24 15.39 16.33
N LYS A 77 -10.13 14.64 16.46
CA LYS A 77 -9.25 14.69 17.64
C LYS A 77 -8.21 15.81 17.60
N GLU A 78 -8.25 16.66 16.58
CA GLU A 78 -7.25 17.73 16.36
C GLU A 78 -5.80 17.20 16.30
N LEU A 79 -5.60 15.93 15.91
CA LEU A 79 -4.30 15.26 15.85
C LEU A 79 -3.59 15.41 14.50
N GLY A 80 -4.31 15.89 13.49
CA GLY A 80 -3.80 16.19 12.15
C GLY A 80 -4.83 15.88 11.08
N SER A 81 -4.40 15.95 9.83
CA SER A 81 -5.19 15.54 8.68
C SER A 81 -4.29 14.83 7.66
N ASN A 82 -4.90 14.12 6.71
CA ASN A 82 -4.24 13.53 5.54
C ASN A 82 -3.06 12.60 5.87
N LEU A 83 -3.32 11.30 5.86
CA LEU A 83 -2.33 10.25 6.06
C LEU A 83 -1.43 10.05 4.84
N THR A 84 -0.14 9.91 5.12
CA THR A 84 0.89 9.49 4.17
C THR A 84 1.55 8.20 4.64
N GLY A 85 2.04 7.38 3.70
CA GLY A 85 2.69 6.11 4.03
C GLY A 85 1.73 4.95 4.35
N PHE A 86 0.43 5.11 4.09
CA PHE A 86 -0.57 4.05 4.23
C PHE A 86 -0.34 2.95 3.18
N ASP A 87 0.39 1.91 3.54
CA ASP A 87 0.67 0.73 2.70
C ASP A 87 -0.12 -0.49 3.18
N ILE A 88 -1.32 -0.63 2.67
CA ILE A 88 -2.20 -1.76 2.97
C ILE A 88 -1.56 -3.11 2.64
N SER A 89 -0.74 -3.18 1.58
CA SER A 89 -0.14 -4.45 1.18
C SER A 89 0.79 -5.00 2.25
N ALA A 90 1.40 -4.11 3.03
CA ALA A 90 2.18 -4.45 4.20
C ALA A 90 1.28 -4.87 5.37
N ILE A 91 0.20 -4.13 5.65
CA ILE A 91 -0.77 -4.46 6.72
C ILE A 91 -1.33 -5.88 6.55
N LEU A 92 -1.79 -6.23 5.35
CA LEU A 92 -2.38 -7.55 5.08
C LEU A 92 -1.39 -8.70 5.18
N LYS A 93 -0.10 -8.42 4.94
CA LYS A 93 1.01 -9.37 5.14
C LYS A 93 1.38 -9.50 6.63
N GLY A 94 0.60 -8.89 7.53
CA GLY A 94 0.82 -8.87 8.97
C GLY A 94 1.96 -7.95 9.40
N LYS A 95 2.34 -6.98 8.57
CA LYS A 95 3.35 -5.98 8.95
C LYS A 95 2.67 -4.77 9.58
N THR A 96 3.29 -4.22 10.62
CA THR A 96 2.94 -2.90 11.13
C THR A 96 3.27 -1.84 10.09
N VAL A 97 2.34 -0.91 9.88
CA VAL A 97 2.51 0.22 8.98
C VAL A 97 2.42 1.51 9.76
N SER A 98 3.52 2.26 9.75
CA SER A 98 3.60 3.59 10.33
C SER A 98 3.25 4.62 9.27
N CYS A 99 2.13 5.30 9.47
CA CYS A 99 1.65 6.41 8.66
C CYS A 99 1.97 7.73 9.35
N TYR A 100 2.02 8.81 8.57
CA TYR A 100 2.33 10.16 9.08
C TYR A 100 1.27 11.15 8.61
N THR A 101 0.81 12.00 9.52
CA THR A 101 0.00 13.17 9.18
C THR A 101 0.88 14.25 8.53
N LYS A 102 0.32 15.00 7.57
CA LYS A 102 1.06 16.08 6.90
C LYS A 102 1.17 17.37 7.74
N ASP A 103 0.30 17.57 8.73
CA ASP A 103 0.11 18.88 9.38
C ASP A 103 0.61 18.95 10.83
N PHE A 104 1.03 20.17 11.23
CA PHE A 104 1.40 20.80 12.53
C PHE A 104 2.01 19.99 13.70
N ALA A 105 1.66 18.73 13.92
CA ALA A 105 2.31 17.84 14.87
C ALA A 105 2.55 16.53 14.14
N LYS A 106 3.80 16.04 14.10
CA LYS A 106 4.18 14.77 13.45
C LYS A 106 3.53 13.57 14.18
N THR A 107 2.20 13.47 14.19
CA THR A 107 1.50 12.34 14.78
C THR A 107 1.80 11.12 13.90
N ILE A 108 2.30 10.07 14.53
CA ILE A 108 2.57 8.80 13.85
C ILE A 108 1.34 7.94 14.10
N VAL A 109 0.73 7.44 13.04
CA VAL A 109 -0.38 6.48 13.14
C VAL A 109 0.17 5.10 12.82
N GLU A 110 0.21 4.22 13.81
CA GLU A 110 0.56 2.83 13.59
C GLU A 110 -0.69 2.00 13.38
N ILE A 111 -0.71 1.26 12.27
CA ILE A 111 -1.81 0.36 11.93
C ILE A 111 -1.22 -1.04 11.77
N LYS A 112 -1.75 -1.99 12.51
CA LYS A 112 -1.34 -3.40 12.47
C LYS A 112 -2.56 -4.31 12.59
N LEU A 113 -2.41 -5.57 12.17
CA LEU A 113 -3.40 -6.59 12.49
C LEU A 113 -3.48 -6.73 14.00
N ALA A 114 -4.70 -6.75 14.53
CA ALA A 114 -4.91 -7.07 15.92
C ALA A 114 -4.46 -8.53 16.13
N SER A 115 -3.47 -8.73 16.98
CA SER A 115 -3.14 -10.05 17.52
C SER A 115 -3.35 -9.98 19.03
N GLU A 116 -3.75 -11.09 19.64
CA GLU A 116 -4.15 -11.16 21.06
C GLU A 116 -3.06 -10.71 22.06
N ASN A 117 -1.82 -10.42 21.65
CA ASN A 117 -0.72 -10.14 22.57
C ASN A 117 0.30 -9.13 22.04
N ASP A 118 -0.10 -7.90 21.73
CA ASP A 118 0.85 -6.78 21.66
C ASP A 118 0.48 -5.69 22.68
N ASP A 119 0.53 -6.04 23.96
CA ASP A 119 0.66 -5.10 25.07
C ASP A 119 2.08 -4.51 25.12
N GLU A 120 2.64 -4.06 24.00
CA GLU A 120 3.79 -3.16 24.07
C GLU A 120 3.27 -1.79 24.51
N LYS A 121 3.31 -1.56 25.82
CA LYS A 121 3.10 -0.24 26.45
C LYS A 121 4.15 0.74 25.94
N ASN A 122 3.94 1.24 24.74
CA ASN A 122 4.71 2.35 24.20
C ASN A 122 4.19 3.61 24.90
N ASN A 123 4.98 4.18 25.80
CA ASN A 123 4.63 5.38 26.59
C ASN A 123 4.27 6.63 25.74
N ASN A 124 4.32 6.53 24.41
CA ASN A 124 3.96 7.60 23.47
C ASN A 124 2.57 7.42 22.83
N VAL A 125 1.83 6.34 23.14
CA VAL A 125 0.47 6.15 22.63
C VAL A 125 -0.43 7.21 23.24
N ILE A 126 -1.02 8.03 22.38
CA ILE A 126 -2.00 9.06 22.70
C ILE A 126 -3.38 8.41 22.85
N ASP A 127 -3.74 7.56 21.89
CA ASP A 127 -5.01 6.86 21.85
C ASP A 127 -4.88 5.61 20.94
N SER A 128 -5.74 4.62 21.13
CA SER A 128 -5.77 3.42 20.30
C SER A 128 -7.14 2.75 20.32
N TYR A 129 -7.55 2.20 19.18
CA TYR A 129 -8.78 1.42 19.06
C TYR A 129 -8.60 0.26 18.08
N ILE A 130 -9.58 -0.64 18.08
CA ILE A 130 -9.68 -1.75 17.12
C ILE A 130 -10.79 -1.42 16.12
N VAL A 131 -10.52 -1.62 14.85
CA VAL A 131 -11.47 -1.44 13.75
C VAL A 131 -11.47 -2.67 12.87
N ASP A 132 -12.65 -3.13 12.49
CA ASP A 132 -12.79 -4.18 11.48
C ASP A 132 -12.70 -3.59 10.09
N SER A 133 -11.73 -4.07 9.31
CA SER A 133 -11.59 -3.73 7.90
C SER A 133 -11.15 -4.95 7.10
N VAL A 134 -11.84 -5.22 5.99
CA VAL A 134 -11.58 -6.38 5.12
C VAL A 134 -11.66 -7.70 5.88
N GLY A 135 -12.64 -7.81 6.78
CA GLY A 135 -12.86 -8.99 7.63
C GLY A 135 -11.70 -9.31 8.57
N LYS A 136 -10.85 -8.33 8.89
CA LYS A 136 -9.76 -8.45 9.85
C LYS A 136 -9.85 -7.32 10.88
N GLU A 137 -9.68 -7.68 12.13
CA GLU A 137 -9.48 -6.72 13.21
C GLU A 137 -8.11 -6.05 13.02
N MET A 138 -8.11 -4.72 12.95
CA MET A 138 -6.92 -3.89 12.86
C MET A 138 -6.83 -3.00 14.10
N GLN A 139 -5.67 -2.98 14.74
CA GLN A 139 -5.37 -2.02 15.79
C GLN A 139 -4.80 -0.76 15.17
N VAL A 140 -5.47 0.38 15.44
CA VAL A 140 -5.01 1.71 15.08
C VAL A 140 -4.52 2.39 16.36
N SER A 141 -3.28 2.86 16.35
CA SER A 141 -2.65 3.54 17.47
C SER A 141 -2.10 4.89 17.04
N TYR A 142 -2.51 5.95 17.73
CA TYR A 142 -1.97 7.29 17.56
C TYR A 142 -0.79 7.49 18.51
N LEU A 143 0.36 7.85 17.96
CA LEU A 143 1.60 8.02 18.70
C LEU A 143 2.08 9.45 18.60
N LYS A 144 2.56 9.99 19.72
CA LYS A 144 3.24 11.29 19.76
C LYS A 144 4.59 11.17 19.06
N ALA A 145 4.90 12.09 18.13
CA ALA A 145 6.23 12.17 17.57
C ALA A 145 7.28 12.32 18.66
N LYS A 146 8.36 11.53 18.58
CA LYS A 146 9.58 11.83 19.33
C LYS A 146 10.13 13.17 18.86
N LYS A 147 10.28 14.12 19.80
CA LYS A 147 10.94 15.41 19.59
C LYS A 147 12.37 15.22 19.11
#